data_AF-A0A183N439-F1
#
_entry.id   AF-A0A183N439-F1
#
_cell.length_a   1.000
_cell.length_b   1.000
_cell.length_c   1.000
_cell.angle_alpha   90.00
_cell.angle_beta   90.00
_cell.angle_gamma   90.00
#
_symmetry.space_group_name_H-M   'P 1'
#
loop_
_entity.id
_entity.type
_entity.pdbx_description
1 polymer ?
#
loop_
_entity_poly.entity_id
_entity_poly.type
_entity_poly.pdbx_seq_one_letter_code
_entity_poly.pdbx_strand_id
1 'polypeptide(L)' 'MRQALTWNPEGKRKRGRPKNTLRRIIEADMKTMNYNWTELERIAQDRVGWRLLVSGLCSLTRSNRRK' A
#
# COMPACT_ATOMS: atom_id res chain seq x y z
N MET A 1 -28.14 17.68 -33.81
CA MET A 1 -26.73 17.48 -33.39
C MET A 1 -26.63 17.74 -31.89
N ARG A 2 -26.33 16.74 -31.06
CA ARG A 2 -26.17 16.92 -29.60
C ARG A 2 -24.68 17.13 -29.29
N GLN A 3 -24.25 18.37 -29.13
CA GLN A 3 -22.95 18.68 -28.54
C GLN A 3 -23.04 18.48 -27.03
N ALA A 4 -22.30 17.51 -26.50
CA ALA A 4 -22.07 17.39 -25.07
C ALA A 4 -20.98 18.40 -24.64
N LEU A 5 -21.37 19.68 -24.57
CA LEU A 5 -20.55 20.74 -23.99
C LEU A 5 -20.85 20.80 -22.50
N THR A 6 -20.11 19.98 -21.73
CA THR A 6 -19.66 20.25 -20.34
C THR A 6 -19.28 18.91 -19.68
N TRP A 7 -18.08 18.42 -19.97
CA TRP A 7 -17.40 17.56 -19.01
C TRP A 7 -16.85 18.47 -17.90
N ASN A 8 -17.45 18.42 -16.71
CA ASN A 8 -16.95 19.14 -15.54
C ASN A 8 -15.96 18.24 -14.77
N PRO A 9 -14.64 18.53 -14.77
CA PRO A 9 -13.67 17.76 -14.00
C PRO A 9 -13.60 18.19 -12.53
N GLU A 10 -14.56 18.98 -12.03
CA GLU A 10 -14.59 19.44 -10.64
C GLU A 10 -15.16 18.38 -9.68
N GLY A 11 -14.79 17.12 -9.90
CA GLY A 11 -14.85 16.10 -8.87
C GLY A 11 -13.63 16.26 -7.97
N LYS A 12 -13.71 17.12 -6.95
CA LYS A 12 -12.77 17.07 -5.82
C LYS A 12 -12.74 15.62 -5.33
N ARG A 13 -11.68 14.88 -5.68
CA ARG A 13 -11.47 13.52 -5.16
C ARG A 13 -11.60 13.60 -3.65
N LYS A 14 -12.54 12.85 -3.06
CA LYS A 14 -12.72 12.81 -1.60
C LYS A 14 -11.35 12.62 -0.96
N ARG A 15 -10.93 13.60 -0.15
CA ARG A 15 -9.66 13.57 0.59
C ARG A 15 -9.80 12.48 1.64
N GLY A 16 -9.48 11.26 1.23
CA GLY A 16 -9.69 10.04 2.01
C GLY A 16 -8.93 8.85 1.45
N ARG A 17 -8.31 8.96 0.26
CA ARG A 17 -7.32 7.98 -0.19
C ARG A 17 -6.08 8.12 0.69
N PRO A 18 -5.73 7.11 1.49
CA PRO A 18 -4.55 7.19 2.34
C PRO A 18 -3.32 7.48 1.47
N LYS A 19 -2.55 8.51 1.85
CA LYS A 19 -1.36 8.97 1.10
C LYS A 19 -0.19 7.96 1.16
N ASN A 20 -0.36 6.88 1.91
CA ASN A 20 0.55 5.77 2.05
C ASN A 20 0.12 4.63 1.13
N THR A 21 0.73 4.58 -0.06
CA THR A 21 0.66 3.41 -0.94
C THR A 21 1.27 2.21 -0.21
N LEU A 22 0.76 1.00 -0.45
CA LEU A 22 1.30 -0.26 0.13
C LEU A 22 2.83 -0.34 0.05
N ARG A 23 3.40 0.16 -1.05
CA ARG A 23 4.84 0.28 -1.25
C ARG A 23 5.56 1.05 -0.13
N ARG A 24 5.03 2.19 0.33
CA ARG A 24 5.66 3.01 1.39
C ARG A 24 5.53 2.36 2.76
N ILE A 25 4.45 1.62 3.00
CA ILE A 25 4.25 0.85 4.23
C ILE A 25 5.29 -0.26 4.29
N ILE A 26 5.39 -1.04 3.22
CA ILE A 26 6.38 -2.11 3.10
C ILE A 26 7.79 -1.55 3.26
N GLU A 27 8.14 -0.46 2.56
CA GLU A 27 9.46 0.19 2.68
C GLU A 27 9.76 0.71 4.11
N ALA A 28 8.76 1.25 4.82
CA ALA A 28 8.93 1.71 6.19
C ALA A 28 9.08 0.55 7.17
N ASP A 29 8.24 -0.49 7.04
CA ASP A 29 8.29 -1.67 7.87
C ASP A 29 9.60 -2.44 7.65
N MET A 30 10.07 -2.52 6.40
CA MET A 30 11.39 -3.07 6.04
C MET A 30 12.53 -2.33 6.75
N LYS A 31 12.47 -0.99 6.81
CA LYS A 31 13.43 -0.19 7.58
C LYS A 31 13.37 -0.48 9.08
N THR A 32 12.19 -0.73 9.63
CA THR A 32 12.05 -1.04 11.06
C THR A 32 12.46 -2.47 11.43
N MET A 33 12.31 -3.43 10.51
CA MET A 33 12.64 -4.84 10.72
C MET A 33 14.10 -5.18 10.35
N ASN A 34 14.84 -4.25 9.75
CA ASN A 34 16.25 -4.37 9.40
C ASN A 34 16.58 -5.59 8.52
N TYR A 35 15.66 -5.98 7.63
CA TYR A 35 15.87 -7.07 6.67
C TYR A 35 16.88 -6.68 5.61
N ASN A 36 17.78 -7.60 5.25
CA ASN A 36 18.64 -7.43 4.08
C ASN A 36 17.82 -7.64 2.79
N TRP A 37 18.10 -6.86 1.74
CA TRP A 37 17.48 -7.01 0.42
C TRP A 37 17.59 -8.43 -0.14
N THR A 38 18.69 -9.13 0.15
CA THR A 38 18.91 -10.52 -0.29
C THR A 38 17.95 -11.53 0.34
N GLU A 39 17.62 -11.35 1.62
CA GLU A 39 16.63 -12.22 2.31
C GLU A 39 15.22 -11.93 1.81
N LEU A 40 14.94 -10.67 1.49
CA LEU A 40 13.65 -10.26 0.95
C LEU A 40 13.42 -10.80 -0.46
N GLU A 41 14.45 -10.82 -1.30
CA GLU A 41 14.41 -11.47 -2.61
C GLU A 41 14.17 -12.98 -2.47
N ARG A 42 14.83 -13.59 -1.46
CA ARG A 42 14.52 -14.89 -0.83
C ARG A 42 13.01 -15.14 -0.72
N ILE A 43 12.39 -14.30 0.08
CA ILE A 43 10.99 -14.41 0.49
C ILE A 43 10.04 -14.00 -0.64
N ALA A 44 10.41 -13.07 -1.51
CA ALA A 44 9.59 -12.63 -2.63
C ALA A 44 9.46 -13.71 -3.72
N GLN A 45 10.48 -14.57 -3.86
CA GLN A 45 10.42 -15.75 -4.71
C GLN A 45 9.50 -16.83 -4.10
N ASP A 46 9.44 -16.94 -2.78
CA ASP A 46 8.47 -17.79 -2.08
C ASP A 46 7.10 -17.10 -1.96
N ARG A 47 6.16 -17.51 -2.82
CA ARG A 47 4.80 -16.96 -2.84
C ARG A 47 4.06 -17.08 -1.50
N VAL A 48 4.35 -18.11 -0.70
CA VAL A 48 3.71 -18.32 0.62
C VAL A 48 4.34 -17.42 1.67
N GLY A 49 5.67 -17.40 1.76
CA GLY A 49 6.43 -16.51 2.62
C GLY A 49 6.12 -15.03 2.36
N TRP A 50 6.03 -14.64 1.09
CA TRP A 50 5.63 -13.28 0.70
C TRP A 50 4.22 -12.93 1.19
N ARG A 51 3.27 -13.86 1.08
CA ARG A 51 1.89 -13.65 1.54
C ARG A 51 1.81 -13.50 3.06
N LEU A 52 2.58 -14.29 3.80
CA LEU A 52 2.67 -14.23 5.26
C LEU A 52 3.25 -12.90 5.74
N LEU A 53 4.36 -12.48 5.13
CA LEU A 53 5.03 -11.21 5.42
C LEU A 53 4.08 -10.03 5.15
N VAL A 54 3.50 -9.95 3.95
CA VAL A 54 2.56 -8.87 3.58
C VAL A 54 1.30 -8.87 4.45
N SER A 55 0.79 -10.03 4.88
CA SER A 55 -0.39 -10.13 5.74
C SER A 55 -0.11 -9.67 7.17
N GLY A 56 1.08 -9.98 7.71
CA GLY A 56 1.56 -9.45 8.98
C GLY A 56 1.67 -7.92 8.97
N LEU A 57 2.29 -7.37 7.92
CA LEU A 57 2.45 -5.92 7.72
C LEU A 57 1.09 -5.20 7.53
N CYS A 58 0.17 -5.77 6.76
CA CYS A 58 -1.18 -5.23 6.60
C CYS A 58 -1.97 -5.23 7.92
N SER A 59 -1.74 -6.20 8.80
CA SER A 59 -2.43 -6.29 10.09
C SER A 59 -1.89 -5.25 11.08
N LEU A 60 -0.57 -5.04 11.10
CA LEU A 60 0.12 -4.03 11.93
C LEU A 60 -0.33 -2.59 11.58
N THR A 61 -0.52 -2.31 10.30
CA THR A 61 -1.01 -1.00 9.86
C THR A 61 -2.52 -0.80 10.07
N ARG A 62 -3.29 -1.89 10.15
CA ARG A 62 -4.74 -1.84 10.40
C ARG A 62 -5.08 -1.65 11.87
N SER A 63 -4.29 -2.22 12.80
CA SER A 63 -4.46 -2.01 14.24
C SER A 63 -4.11 -0.58 14.66
N ASN A 64 -3.11 0.04 14.05
CA ASN A 64 -2.74 1.45 14.28
C ASN A 64 -3.80 2.49 13.85
N ARG A 65 -4.85 2.09 13.10
CA ARG A 65 -5.99 2.99 12.78
C ARG A 65 -7.12 2.94 13.80
N ARG A 66 -7.09 1.99 14.75
CA ARG A 66 -8.14 1.81 15.76
C ARG A 66 -7.76 2.36 17.13
N LYS A 67 -6.68 3.13 17.22
CA LYS A 67 -6.29 3.88 18.41
C LYS A 67 -6.46 5.37 18.15
#